data_AF-A0A924XG43-F1
#
_entry.id   AF-A0A924XG43-F1
#
_cell.length_a   1.000
_cell.length_b   1.000
_cell.length_c   1.000
_cell.angle_alpha   90.00
_cell.angle_beta   90.00
_cell.angle_gamma   90.00
#
_symmetry.space_group_name_H-M   'P 1'
#
loop_
_entity.id
_entity.type
_entity.pdbx_description
1 polymer ?
#
loop_
_entity_poly.entity_id
_entity_poly.type
_entity_poly.pdbx_seq_one_letter_code
_entity_poly.pdbx_strand_id
1 'polypeptide(L)' 'KISRRHCTIFHDGTRFYVMDESTNGTKINDEDLTRGEMTEIFQNDEISLAYKAFFRLVKR' A
#
# COMPACT_ATOMS: atom_id res chain seq x y z
N LYS A 1 7.67 12.48 4.62
CA LYS A 1 6.51 13.30 4.19
C LYS A 1 5.56 12.40 3.40
N ILE A 2 4.24 12.47 3.61
CA ILE A 2 3.30 11.75 2.74
C ILE A 2 3.19 12.51 1.41
N SER A 3 3.62 11.90 0.31
CA SER A 3 3.45 12.43 -1.05
C SER A 3 1.97 12.66 -1.40
N ARG A 4 1.69 13.66 -2.25
CA ARG A 4 0.32 13.97 -2.72
C ARG A 4 -0.33 12.79 -3.46
N ARG A 5 0.46 12.13 -4.31
CA ARG A 5 0.17 10.81 -4.87
C ARG A 5 1.17 9.86 -4.24
N HIS A 6 0.72 9.06 -3.27
CA HIS A 6 1.60 8.24 -2.44
C HIS A 6 1.63 6.80 -2.91
N CYS A 7 0.46 6.18 -2.92
CA CYS A 7 0.25 4.85 -3.45
C CYS A 7 -1.09 4.83 -4.16
N THR A 8 -1.23 3.90 -5.10
CA THR A 8 -2.51 3.57 -5.73
C THR A 8 -2.93 2.21 -5.22
N ILE A 9 -4.17 2.09 -4.74
CA ILE A 9 -4.80 0.82 -4.39
C ILE A 9 -5.84 0.54 -5.48
N PHE A 10 -5.81 -0.66 -6.04
CA PHE A 10 -6.80 -1.07 -7.04
C PHE A 10 -7.31 -2.49 -6.76
N HIS A 11 -8.51 -2.77 -7.24
CA HIS A 11 -9.10 -4.10 -7.19
C HIS A 11 -9.49 -4.52 -8.61
N ASP A 12 -9.23 -5.78 -8.97
CA ASP A 12 -9.64 -6.34 -10.27
C ASP A 12 -10.96 -7.13 -10.20
N GLY A 13 -11.62 -7.06 -9.03
CA GLY A 13 -12.84 -7.80 -8.72
C GLY A 13 -12.59 -9.02 -7.82
N THR A 14 -11.43 -9.68 -7.95
CA THR A 14 -11.07 -10.83 -7.10
C THR A 14 -9.95 -10.53 -6.13
N ARG A 15 -8.99 -9.70 -6.55
CA ARG A 15 -7.75 -9.42 -5.84
C ARG A 15 -7.62 -7.92 -5.58
N PHE A 16 -6.87 -7.61 -4.54
CA PHE A 16 -6.50 -6.24 -4.19
C PHE A 16 -5.00 -6.10 -4.39
N TYR A 17 -4.61 -4.91 -4.84
CA TYR A 17 -3.23 -4.60 -5.11
C TYR A 17 -2.92 -3.20 -4.62
N VAL A 18 -1.66 -2.98 -4.27
CA VAL A 18 -1.09 -1.68 -3.97
C VAL A 18 0.16 -1.46 -4.81
N MET A 19 0.36 -0.22 -5.24
CA MET A 19 1.56 0.22 -5.95
C MET A 19 2.08 1.49 -5.27
N ASP A 20 3.34 1.48 -4.83
CA ASP A 20 4.01 2.67 -4.31
C ASP A 20 4.41 3.62 -5.44
N GLU A 21 4.11 4.91 -5.28
CA GLU A 21 4.51 5.98 -6.20
C GLU A 21 5.25 7.11 -5.47
N SER A 22 5.48 6.92 -4.16
CA SER A 22 5.88 7.96 -3.24
C SER A 22 7.38 8.28 -3.28
N THR A 23 7.77 9.28 -2.49
CA THR A 23 9.19 9.61 -2.28
C THR A 23 9.76 8.93 -1.04
N ASN A 24 8.92 8.54 -0.07
CA ASN A 24 9.34 8.06 1.24
C ASN A 24 8.90 6.62 1.55
N GLY A 25 8.45 5.90 0.52
CA GLY A 25 8.08 4.49 0.59
C GLY A 25 6.68 4.23 1.16
N THR A 26 6.13 3.10 0.71
CA THR A 26 4.96 2.44 1.25
C THR A 26 5.40 1.06 1.75
N LYS A 27 4.82 0.60 2.87
CA LYS A 27 5.10 -0.73 3.42
C LYS A 27 3.86 -1.59 3.53
N ILE A 28 4.03 -2.90 3.45
CA ILE A 28 3.05 -3.90 3.89
C ILE A 28 3.69 -4.70 5.02
N ASN A 29 3.04 -4.77 6.19
CA ASN A 29 3.51 -5.57 7.33
C ASN A 29 5.02 -5.37 7.63
N ASP A 30 5.45 -4.10 7.69
CA ASP A 30 6.83 -3.64 7.86
C ASP A 30 7.81 -3.88 6.69
N GLU A 31 7.41 -4.58 5.63
CA GLU A 31 8.20 -4.80 4.42
C GLU A 31 8.03 -3.64 3.41
N ASP A 32 9.14 -3.13 2.90
CA ASP A 32 9.16 -2.06 1.90
C ASP A 32 8.66 -2.58 0.53
N LEU A 33 7.76 -1.82 -0.09
CA LEU A 33 7.37 -2.06 -1.47
C LEU A 33 8.40 -1.53 -2.46
N THR A 34 8.56 -2.23 -3.58
CA THR A 34 9.27 -1.68 -4.74
C THR A 34 8.41 -0.62 -5.41
N ARG A 35 8.96 0.59 -5.56
CA ARG A 35 8.26 1.70 -6.20
C ARG A 35 7.91 1.39 -7.66
N GLY A 36 6.63 1.56 -8.02
CA GLY A 36 6.10 1.32 -9.37
C GLY A 36 5.72 -0.13 -9.67
N GLU A 37 5.97 -1.06 -8.74
CA GLU A 37 5.54 -2.45 -8.89
C GLU A 37 4.18 -2.67 -8.21
N MET A 38 3.38 -3.56 -8.79
CA MET A 38 2.11 -3.97 -8.20
C MET A 38 2.35 -5.13 -7.24
N THR A 39 1.96 -4.95 -5.98
CA THR A 39 2.01 -5.98 -4.95
C THR A 39 0.60 -6.36 -4.55
N GLU A 40 0.29 -7.65 -4.58
CA GLU A 40 -1.00 -8.18 -4.11
C GLU A 40 -1.08 -8.02 -2.59
N ILE A 41 -2.22 -7.54 -2.10
CA ILE A 41 -2.51 -7.37 -0.66
C ILE A 41 -3.70 -8.23 -0.25
N PHE A 42 -3.63 -8.70 0.99
CA PHE A 42 -4.58 -9.64 1.56
C PHE A 42 -5.33 -9.02 2.74
N GLN A 43 -6.38 -9.73 3.14
CA GLN A 43 -7.16 -9.38 4.32
C GLN A 43 -6.25 -9.27 5.56
N ASN A 44 -6.42 -8.18 6.30
CA ASN A 44 -5.66 -7.81 7.49
C ASN A 44 -4.23 -7.32 7.27
N ASP A 45 -3.75 -7.21 6.03
CA ASP A 45 -2.47 -6.55 5.76
C ASP A 45 -2.50 -5.11 6.24
N GLU A 46 -1.44 -4.72 6.95
CA GLU A 46 -1.24 -3.36 7.42
C GLU A 46 -0.32 -2.60 6.46
N ILE A 47 -0.83 -1.47 5.97
CA ILE A 47 -0.15 -0.64 5.01
C ILE A 47 0.28 0.66 5.70
N SER A 48 1.58 0.96 5.60
CA SER A 48 2.17 2.18 6.17
C SER A 48 2.63 3.13 5.07
N LEU A 49 2.29 4.41 5.19
CA LEU A 49 2.74 5.48 4.29
C LEU A 49 3.78 6.35 4.98
N ALA A 50 5.04 6.27 4.52
CA ALA A 50 6.16 7.02 5.07
C ALA A 50 6.26 6.98 6.62
N TYR A 51 5.86 5.85 7.24
CA TYR A 51 5.79 5.64 8.69
C TYR A 51 4.93 6.65 9.47
N LYS A 52 3.99 7.33 8.80
CA LYS A 52 3.18 8.39 9.42
C LYS A 52 1.68 8.13 9.38
N ALA A 53 1.22 7.35 8.41
CA ALA A 53 -0.17 6.93 8.32
C ALA A 53 -0.21 5.42 8.14
N PHE A 54 -1.15 4.78 8.83
CA PHE A 54 -1.30 3.33 8.86
C PHE A 54 -2.77 3.00 8.58
N PHE A 55 -3.01 2.01 7.74
CA PHE A 55 -4.36 1.50 7.49
C PHE A 55 -4.30 0.00 7.23
N ARG A 56 -5.40 -0.69 7.52
CA ARG A 56 -5.51 -2.13 7.35
C ARG A 56 -6.55 -2.47 6.30
N LEU A 57 -6.26 -3.42 5.42
CA LEU A 57 -7.25 -3.90 4.48
C LEU A 57 -8.30 -4.76 5.21
N VAL A 58 -9.54 -4.27 5.25
CA VAL A 58 -10.68 -4.98 5.83
C VAL A 58 -11.77 -5.06 4.76
N LYS A 59 -12.17 -6.27 4.36
CA LYS A 59 -13.41 -6.46 3.57
C LYS A 59 -14.60 -6.26 4.51
N ARG A 60 -15.58 -5.48 4.04
CA ARG A 60 -16.89 -5.36 4.69
C ARG A 60 -17.70 -6.64 4.55
#